data_AF-A0A1G7SUU0-F1
#
_entry.id   AF-A0A1G7SUU0-F1
#
_cell.length_a   1.000
_cell.length_b   1.000
_cell.length_c   1.000
_cell.angle_alpha   90.00
_cell.angle_beta   90.00
_cell.angle_gamma   90.00
#
_symmetry.space_group_name_H-M   'P 1'
#
loop_
_entity.id
_entity.type
_entity.pdbx_description
1 polymer ?
#
loop_
_entity_poly.entity_id
_entity_poly.type
_entity_poly.pdbx_seq_one_letter_code
_entity_poly.pdbx_strand_id
1 'polypeptide(L)'
;MNPGKVGRRGTPLRSGKSSTGCASKGARGHHGLRAASGARAARTVRIGVVMMLGAVAGLRAGQAAAQNAAMLDERVTQQSITETICRPDYSDAVSPPFDVMMAHKARLLAQHGIDPEDGADYAIDRRVPVLLGGSPDAPANLDLLPWAGASGERRKARFVVHLKHCVCAGKMSLSDAQATIAGNWSAAYAGFGRSSCNASGVDVATGGRDIGP
;
A
#
# COMPACT_ATOMS: atom_id res chain seq x y z
N MET A 1 12.10 -20.28 52.70
CA MET A 1 11.57 -20.15 54.08
C MET A 1 10.37 -19.19 54.08
N ASN A 2 9.52 -19.28 55.11
CA ASN A 2 8.22 -18.60 55.35
C ASN A 2 8.36 -17.12 55.81
N PRO A 3 7.28 -16.35 56.16
CA PRO A 3 5.84 -16.42 55.79
C PRO A 3 5.10 -15.04 55.61
N GLY A 4 3.85 -15.08 55.10
CA GLY A 4 2.73 -14.19 55.52
C GLY A 4 2.65 -12.77 54.92
N LYS A 5 1.48 -12.08 54.86
CA LYS A 5 0.14 -12.33 55.47
C LYS A 5 -1.03 -11.98 54.55
N VAL A 6 -2.19 -12.57 54.87
CA VAL A 6 -3.53 -12.33 54.29
C VAL A 6 -4.24 -11.13 54.94
N GLY A 7 -5.10 -10.42 54.18
CA GLY A 7 -6.12 -9.49 54.70
C GLY A 7 -7.35 -9.41 53.77
N ARG A 8 -8.57 -9.53 54.31
CA ARG A 8 -9.84 -9.65 53.54
C ARG A 8 -10.83 -8.50 53.85
N ARG A 9 -11.73 -8.28 52.86
CA ARG A 9 -13.16 -7.84 52.97
C ARG A 9 -13.47 -6.40 53.39
N GLY A 10 -14.50 -5.83 52.73
CA GLY A 10 -15.24 -4.66 53.23
C GLY A 10 -16.09 -3.90 52.19
N THR A 11 -17.18 -4.48 51.69
CA THR A 11 -18.32 -3.69 51.13
C THR A 11 -19.30 -3.34 52.25
N PRO A 12 -19.98 -2.18 52.18
CA PRO A 12 -21.43 -2.23 51.93
C PRO A 12 -21.99 -1.07 51.08
N LEU A 13 -23.27 -1.22 50.70
CA LEU A 13 -24.09 -0.24 49.98
C LEU A 13 -24.51 0.95 50.87
N ARG A 14 -24.90 2.10 50.28
CA ARG A 14 -26.28 2.66 50.46
C ARG A 14 -26.67 3.78 49.46
N SER A 15 -27.93 3.72 49.04
CA SER A 15 -28.72 4.69 48.26
C SER A 15 -28.83 6.12 48.84
N GLY A 16 -28.94 7.12 47.95
CA GLY A 16 -29.53 8.44 48.19
C GLY A 16 -30.51 8.83 47.05
N LYS A 17 -31.64 9.46 47.38
CA LYS A 17 -32.74 9.87 46.46
C LYS A 17 -33.11 11.36 46.66
N SER A 18 -34.07 11.85 45.86
CA SER A 18 -34.75 13.17 45.86
C SER A 18 -34.09 14.23 44.97
N SER A 19 -34.82 15.16 44.31
CA SER A 19 -36.26 15.50 44.32
C SER A 19 -36.66 16.09 42.94
N THR A 20 -37.76 15.68 42.31
CA THR A 20 -39.13 16.26 42.40
C THR A 20 -39.29 17.68 41.81
N GLY A 21 -40.17 17.84 40.82
CA GLY A 21 -40.56 19.15 40.27
C GLY A 21 -41.55 19.07 39.10
N CYS A 22 -42.86 19.02 39.40
CA CYS A 22 -43.94 19.11 38.40
C CYS A 22 -44.52 20.53 38.33
N ALA A 23 -44.88 21.02 37.13
CA ALA A 23 -45.95 22.02 36.94
C ALA A 23 -46.47 21.95 35.49
N SER A 24 -47.72 22.37 35.26
CA SER A 24 -48.44 22.11 34.00
C SER A 24 -49.49 23.17 33.65
N LYS A 25 -49.92 23.16 32.38
CA LYS A 25 -51.14 23.77 31.79
C LYS A 25 -51.18 25.28 31.50
N GLY A 26 -51.79 25.60 30.35
CA GLY A 26 -52.26 26.92 29.92
C GLY A 26 -52.54 26.90 28.41
N ALA A 27 -53.75 27.24 27.94
CA ALA A 27 -54.17 27.05 26.54
C ALA A 27 -55.26 28.04 26.06
N ARG A 28 -55.38 28.22 24.73
CA ARG A 28 -56.35 29.06 23.96
C ARG A 28 -56.07 30.57 24.06
N GLY A 29 -56.20 31.45 23.05
CA GLY A 29 -56.51 31.39 21.60
C GLY A 29 -56.15 32.77 20.96
N HIS A 30 -56.68 33.32 19.85
CA HIS A 30 -57.64 32.93 18.79
C HIS A 30 -57.42 33.86 17.55
N HIS A 31 -57.86 33.43 16.35
CA HIS A 31 -58.15 34.16 15.07
C HIS A 31 -57.35 35.41 14.59
N GLY A 32 -56.84 35.36 13.36
CA GLY A 32 -56.42 36.52 12.55
C GLY A 32 -55.93 36.10 11.14
N LEU A 33 -56.34 36.81 10.07
CA LEU A 33 -56.19 36.36 8.67
C LEU A 33 -54.96 36.90 7.90
N ARG A 34 -54.65 36.18 6.79
CA ARG A 34 -54.07 36.62 5.50
C ARG A 34 -52.54 36.79 5.32
N ALA A 35 -52.04 36.02 4.34
CA ALA A 35 -51.06 36.36 3.26
C ALA A 35 -49.66 36.90 3.66
N ALA A 36 -48.55 36.62 2.93
CA ALA A 36 -48.37 35.96 1.64
C ALA A 36 -47.05 35.14 1.61
N SER A 37 -46.80 34.44 0.50
CA SER A 37 -45.64 33.58 0.24
C SER A 37 -44.28 34.27 0.35
N GLY A 38 -43.28 33.59 0.93
CA GLY A 38 -41.88 34.08 0.96
C GLY A 38 -40.85 33.01 1.37
N ALA A 39 -40.14 32.46 0.37
CA ALA A 39 -38.85 31.76 0.46
C ALA A 39 -38.57 30.76 1.61
N ARG A 40 -38.64 29.46 1.31
CA ARG A 40 -37.87 28.42 2.03
C ARG A 40 -36.37 28.57 1.70
N ALA A 41 -35.60 29.30 2.50
CA ALA A 41 -34.17 29.51 2.20
C ALA A 41 -33.29 29.70 3.46
N ALA A 42 -32.90 28.60 4.13
CA ALA A 42 -31.73 28.56 5.05
C ALA A 42 -31.34 27.14 5.56
N ARG A 43 -31.26 26.10 4.71
CA ARG A 43 -30.74 24.78 5.18
C ARG A 43 -30.05 23.87 4.15
N THR A 44 -29.51 24.42 3.06
CA THR A 44 -28.98 23.62 1.92
C THR A 44 -27.67 24.16 1.32
N VAL A 45 -26.66 24.47 2.16
CA VAL A 45 -25.33 24.93 1.65
C VAL A 45 -24.14 24.12 2.19
N ARG A 46 -24.26 23.43 3.34
CA ARG A 46 -23.12 22.74 3.98
C ARG A 46 -22.86 21.28 3.56
N ILE A 47 -23.70 20.68 2.71
CA ILE A 47 -23.60 19.25 2.36
C ILE A 47 -23.01 19.01 0.95
N GLY A 48 -23.20 19.93 0.00
CA GLY A 48 -22.79 19.74 -1.40
C GLY A 48 -21.28 19.70 -1.65
N VAL A 49 -20.49 20.47 -0.87
CA VAL A 49 -19.03 20.59 -1.08
C VAL A 49 -18.28 19.32 -0.65
N VAL A 50 -18.80 18.58 0.33
CA VAL A 50 -18.14 17.36 0.85
C VAL A 50 -18.24 16.18 -0.12
N MET A 51 -19.35 16.05 -0.87
CA MET A 51 -19.50 14.94 -1.84
C MET A 51 -18.58 15.07 -3.06
N MET A 52 -18.36 16.29 -3.59
CA MET A 52 -17.45 16.49 -4.73
C MET A 52 -15.99 16.15 -4.37
N LEU A 53 -15.51 16.55 -3.20
CA LEU A 53 -14.14 16.23 -2.75
C LEU A 53 -13.95 14.73 -2.48
N GLY A 54 -14.97 14.05 -1.94
CA GLY A 54 -14.93 12.60 -1.74
C GLY A 54 -14.87 11.79 -3.05
N ALA A 55 -15.60 12.22 -4.09
CA ALA A 55 -15.62 11.54 -5.38
C ALA A 55 -14.23 11.56 -6.07
N VAL A 56 -13.55 12.71 -6.09
CA VAL A 56 -12.23 12.85 -6.74
C VAL A 56 -11.15 12.00 -6.06
N ALA A 57 -11.20 11.87 -4.73
CA ALA A 57 -10.29 11.01 -3.98
C ALA A 57 -10.53 9.52 -4.28
N GLY A 58 -11.80 9.09 -4.39
CA GLY A 58 -12.16 7.71 -4.73
C GLY A 58 -11.66 7.26 -6.11
N LEU A 59 -11.76 8.12 -7.13
CA LEU A 59 -11.24 7.79 -8.47
C LEU A 59 -9.71 7.60 -8.47
N ARG A 60 -8.96 8.42 -7.72
CA ARG A 60 -7.49 8.33 -7.66
C ARG A 60 -7.01 7.04 -6.99
N ALA A 61 -7.67 6.60 -5.92
CA ALA A 61 -7.36 5.33 -5.26
C ALA A 61 -7.61 4.12 -6.17
N GLY A 62 -8.73 4.11 -6.92
CA GLY A 62 -9.03 3.06 -7.89
C GLY A 62 -8.01 2.98 -9.03
N GLN A 63 -7.53 4.12 -9.52
CA GLN A 63 -6.50 4.18 -10.57
C GLN A 63 -5.16 3.56 -10.13
N ALA A 64 -4.70 3.82 -8.91
CA ALA A 64 -3.46 3.24 -8.39
C ALA A 64 -3.55 1.71 -8.21
N ALA A 65 -4.68 1.21 -7.71
CA ALA A 65 -4.93 -0.23 -7.59
C ALA A 65 -4.96 -0.94 -8.96
N ALA A 66 -5.60 -0.31 -9.97
CA ALA A 66 -5.67 -0.85 -11.33
C ALA A 66 -4.30 -0.87 -12.04
N GLN A 67 -3.46 0.15 -11.82
CA GLN A 67 -2.09 0.17 -12.35
C GLN A 67 -1.22 -0.95 -11.77
N ASN A 68 -1.34 -1.24 -10.48
CA ASN A 68 -0.68 -2.40 -9.88
C ASN A 68 -1.18 -3.71 -10.49
N ALA A 69 -2.50 -3.89 -10.64
CA ALA A 69 -3.05 -5.09 -11.27
C ALA A 69 -2.51 -5.34 -12.70
N ALA A 70 -2.33 -4.29 -13.50
CA ALA A 70 -1.78 -4.40 -14.85
C ALA A 70 -0.30 -4.83 -14.91
N MET A 71 0.43 -4.80 -13.78
CA MET A 71 1.81 -5.27 -13.68
C MET A 71 1.95 -6.68 -13.11
N LEU A 72 0.87 -7.27 -12.56
CA LEU A 72 0.91 -8.55 -11.85
C LEU A 72 0.45 -9.73 -12.72
N ASP A 73 0.92 -10.92 -12.34
CA ASP A 73 0.49 -12.20 -12.91
C ASP A 73 -0.68 -12.75 -12.09
N GLU A 74 -1.87 -12.82 -12.66
CA GLU A 74 -3.09 -13.28 -11.97
C GLU A 74 -2.99 -14.72 -11.42
N ARG A 75 -2.05 -15.53 -11.93
CA ARG A 75 -1.77 -16.88 -11.43
C ARG A 75 -1.08 -16.85 -10.07
N VAL A 76 -0.39 -15.75 -9.72
CA VAL A 76 0.41 -15.61 -8.50
C VAL A 76 -0.33 -14.80 -7.46
N THR A 77 -0.91 -15.51 -6.50
CA THR A 77 -1.63 -14.97 -5.34
C THR A 77 -0.95 -15.44 -4.06
N GLN A 78 -1.30 -14.84 -2.92
CA GLN A 78 -0.79 -15.29 -1.61
C GLN A 78 -1.12 -16.78 -1.33
N GLN A 79 -2.19 -17.29 -1.92
CA GLN A 79 -2.65 -18.68 -1.80
C GLN A 79 -1.89 -19.64 -2.74
N SER A 80 -1.48 -19.17 -3.93
CA SER A 80 -0.81 -20.01 -4.93
C SER A 80 0.72 -19.92 -4.91
N ILE A 81 1.36 -19.18 -3.98
CA ILE A 81 2.83 -19.02 -3.97
C ILE A 81 3.60 -20.35 -3.95
N THR A 82 3.09 -21.39 -3.27
CA THR A 82 3.71 -22.71 -3.17
C THR A 82 3.71 -23.48 -4.48
N GLU A 83 2.72 -23.22 -5.34
CA GLU A 83 2.51 -23.86 -6.64
C GLU A 83 3.08 -23.02 -7.80
N THR A 84 3.41 -21.76 -7.52
CA THR A 84 3.98 -20.79 -8.46
C THR A 84 5.39 -20.39 -8.03
N ILE A 85 5.60 -19.15 -7.56
CA ILE A 85 6.92 -18.56 -7.37
C ILE A 85 7.86 -19.36 -6.47
N CYS A 86 7.36 -20.12 -5.48
CA CYS A 86 8.20 -20.90 -4.58
C CYS A 86 8.74 -22.20 -5.20
N ARG A 87 8.26 -22.61 -6.37
CA ARG A 87 8.93 -23.66 -7.15
C ARG A 87 10.27 -23.18 -7.71
N PRO A 88 11.26 -24.09 -7.90
CA PRO A 88 12.52 -23.75 -8.56
C PRO A 88 12.36 -23.35 -10.03
N ASP A 89 11.43 -23.98 -10.75
CA ASP A 89 11.28 -23.94 -12.21
C ASP A 89 10.26 -22.89 -12.72
N TYR A 90 9.51 -22.24 -11.81
CA TYR A 90 8.39 -21.37 -12.19
C TYR A 90 8.79 -20.21 -13.11
N SER A 91 9.92 -19.55 -12.84
CA SER A 91 10.37 -18.41 -13.66
C SER A 91 10.59 -18.83 -15.11
N ASP A 92 11.13 -20.02 -15.33
CA ASP A 92 11.57 -20.49 -16.63
C ASP A 92 10.34 -21.01 -17.41
N ALA A 93 9.42 -21.67 -16.71
CA ALA A 93 8.14 -22.14 -17.25
C ALA A 93 7.19 -21.02 -17.71
N VAL A 94 7.35 -19.79 -17.21
CA VAL A 94 6.51 -18.63 -17.59
C VAL A 94 7.27 -17.49 -18.27
N SER A 95 8.58 -17.64 -18.50
CA SER A 95 9.37 -16.61 -19.17
C SER A 95 9.03 -16.55 -20.67
N PRO A 96 8.92 -15.34 -21.26
CA PRO A 96 8.69 -15.22 -22.69
C PRO A 96 9.95 -15.64 -23.47
N PRO A 97 9.81 -16.07 -24.73
CA PRO A 97 10.93 -16.31 -25.63
C PRO A 97 11.91 -15.13 -25.70
N PHE A 98 13.19 -15.42 -25.87
CA PHE A 98 14.27 -14.42 -25.83
C PHE A 98 14.11 -13.34 -26.91
N ASP A 99 13.70 -13.71 -28.12
CA ASP A 99 13.42 -12.81 -29.24
C ASP A 99 12.29 -11.82 -28.94
N VAL A 100 11.22 -12.28 -28.29
CA VAL A 100 10.14 -11.41 -27.78
C VAL A 100 10.72 -10.39 -26.80
N MET A 101 11.51 -10.84 -25.81
CA MET A 101 12.12 -9.93 -24.85
C MET A 101 13.10 -8.93 -25.50
N MET A 102 13.84 -9.33 -26.54
CA MET A 102 14.71 -8.41 -27.28
C MET A 102 13.91 -7.40 -28.12
N ALA A 103 12.78 -7.78 -28.71
CA ALA A 103 11.87 -6.86 -29.39
C ALA A 103 11.27 -5.81 -28.43
N HIS A 104 10.95 -6.22 -27.19
CA HIS A 104 10.56 -5.27 -26.14
C HIS A 104 11.72 -4.33 -25.76
N LYS A 105 12.93 -4.85 -25.56
CA LYS A 105 14.12 -4.04 -25.24
C LYS A 105 14.42 -3.01 -26.33
N ALA A 106 14.41 -3.39 -27.60
CA ALA A 106 14.63 -2.48 -28.72
C ALA A 106 13.57 -1.35 -28.77
N ARG A 107 12.31 -1.67 -28.52
CA ARG A 107 11.23 -0.67 -28.43
C ARG A 107 11.45 0.31 -27.28
N LEU A 108 11.86 -0.18 -26.11
CA LEU A 108 12.12 0.65 -24.93
C LEU A 108 13.34 1.57 -25.14
N LEU A 109 14.43 1.09 -25.75
CA LEU A 109 15.59 1.92 -26.09
C LEU A 109 15.19 3.10 -26.97
N ALA A 110 14.42 2.84 -28.03
CA ALA A 110 13.88 3.87 -28.91
C ALA A 110 12.92 4.85 -28.19
N GLN A 111 12.11 4.37 -27.25
CA GLN A 111 11.21 5.22 -26.45
C GLN A 111 11.95 6.15 -25.49
N HIS A 112 13.09 5.71 -24.94
CA HIS A 112 13.95 6.49 -24.06
C HIS A 112 15.00 7.32 -24.81
N GLY A 113 15.08 7.23 -26.15
CA GLY A 113 16.06 7.93 -26.96
C GLY A 113 17.51 7.46 -26.74
N ILE A 114 17.69 6.21 -26.31
CA ILE A 114 19.00 5.58 -26.09
C ILE A 114 19.43 4.90 -27.40
N ASP A 115 20.69 5.11 -27.81
CA ASP A 115 21.21 4.48 -29.01
C ASP A 115 21.27 2.94 -28.84
N PRO A 116 20.90 2.15 -29.86
CA PRO A 116 21.13 0.70 -29.85
C PRO A 116 22.55 0.25 -29.47
N GLU A 117 23.59 1.05 -29.74
CA GLU A 117 24.98 0.74 -29.37
C GLU A 117 25.21 0.79 -27.84
N ASP A 118 24.63 1.77 -27.15
CA ASP A 118 24.58 1.87 -25.68
C ASP A 118 23.62 0.84 -25.06
N GLY A 119 22.81 0.16 -25.87
CA GLY A 119 21.81 -0.81 -25.42
C GLY A 119 22.39 -1.96 -24.59
N ALA A 120 23.70 -2.24 -24.66
CA ALA A 120 24.36 -3.24 -23.82
C ALA A 120 24.36 -2.88 -22.31
N ASP A 121 24.39 -1.59 -21.95
CA ASP A 121 24.48 -1.12 -20.56
C ASP A 121 23.16 -1.20 -19.79
N TYR A 122 22.05 -1.43 -20.51
CA TYR A 122 20.71 -1.53 -19.95
C TYR A 122 20.18 -2.96 -19.93
N ALA A 123 19.57 -3.35 -18.83
CA ALA A 123 18.69 -4.51 -18.73
C ALA A 123 17.26 -4.10 -19.08
N ILE A 124 16.46 -5.09 -19.51
CA ILE A 124 15.00 -4.95 -19.47
C ILE A 124 14.53 -5.20 -18.03
N ASP A 125 13.98 -4.17 -17.41
CA ASP A 125 13.46 -4.23 -16.05
C ASP A 125 12.04 -4.77 -16.02
N ARG A 126 11.70 -5.43 -14.91
CA ARG A 126 10.31 -5.68 -14.51
C ARG A 126 10.06 -4.95 -13.20
N ARG A 127 9.13 -3.98 -13.20
CA ARG A 127 8.77 -3.17 -12.01
C ARG A 127 8.45 -4.08 -10.83
N VAL A 128 7.61 -5.10 -11.05
CA VAL A 128 7.50 -6.30 -10.22
C VAL A 128 8.11 -7.49 -10.98
N PRO A 129 9.20 -8.11 -10.50
CA PRO A 129 9.77 -9.29 -11.16
C PRO A 129 8.93 -10.56 -11.01
N VAL A 130 9.07 -11.50 -11.96
CA VAL A 130 8.32 -12.78 -12.00
C VAL A 130 8.44 -13.58 -10.70
N LEU A 131 9.61 -13.57 -10.06
CA LEU A 131 9.85 -14.23 -8.76
C LEU A 131 9.03 -13.67 -7.59
N LEU A 132 8.34 -12.54 -7.79
CA LEU A 132 7.42 -11.89 -6.85
C LEU A 132 6.01 -11.72 -7.46
N GLY A 133 5.66 -12.51 -8.48
CA GLY A 133 4.32 -12.51 -9.07
C GLY A 133 4.03 -11.35 -10.02
N GLY A 134 5.05 -10.69 -10.55
CA GLY A 134 4.86 -9.75 -11.66
C GLY A 134 4.68 -10.46 -12.99
N SER A 135 3.91 -9.84 -13.89
CA SER A 135 3.65 -10.37 -15.23
C SER A 135 4.96 -10.50 -16.05
N PRO A 136 5.14 -11.60 -16.80
CA PRO A 136 6.37 -11.86 -17.54
C PRO A 136 6.62 -10.87 -18.69
N ASP A 137 5.59 -10.33 -19.34
CA ASP A 137 5.69 -9.53 -20.57
C ASP A 137 4.73 -8.32 -20.64
N ALA A 138 3.83 -8.11 -19.66
CA ALA A 138 2.89 -6.99 -19.68
C ALA A 138 3.63 -5.65 -19.87
N PRO A 139 3.29 -4.84 -20.89
CA PRO A 139 4.00 -3.59 -21.17
C PRO A 139 4.03 -2.60 -20.00
N ALA A 140 3.02 -2.60 -19.14
CA ALA A 140 2.98 -1.77 -17.92
C ALA A 140 4.04 -2.19 -16.87
N ASN A 141 4.50 -3.44 -16.90
CA ASN A 141 5.51 -3.96 -15.99
C ASN A 141 6.94 -3.75 -16.52
N LEU A 142 7.12 -3.44 -17.81
CA LEU A 142 8.43 -3.41 -18.46
C LEU A 142 9.01 -1.99 -18.56
N ASP A 143 10.29 -1.86 -18.29
CA ASP A 143 11.05 -0.60 -18.46
C ASP A 143 12.54 -0.90 -18.74
N LEU A 144 13.41 0.09 -18.74
CA LEU A 144 14.88 -0.10 -18.74
C LEU A 144 15.49 0.24 -17.38
N LEU A 145 16.54 -0.49 -17.02
CA LEU A 145 17.36 -0.22 -15.85
C LEU A 145 18.84 -0.45 -16.17
N PRO A 146 19.78 0.44 -15.78
CA PRO A 146 21.20 0.18 -15.95
C PRO A 146 21.64 -1.11 -15.25
N TRP A 147 22.57 -1.86 -15.83
CA TRP A 147 23.12 -3.06 -15.19
C TRP A 147 23.88 -2.76 -13.89
N ALA A 148 24.54 -1.60 -13.83
CA ALA A 148 25.43 -1.18 -12.76
C ALA A 148 24.84 -0.02 -11.91
N GLY A 149 25.58 0.43 -10.91
CA GLY A 149 25.17 1.56 -10.06
C GLY A 149 24.31 1.18 -8.85
N ALA A 150 23.93 2.19 -8.05
CA ALA A 150 23.20 2.04 -6.78
C ALA A 150 21.83 1.40 -6.97
N SER A 151 21.10 1.87 -7.99
CA SER A 151 19.79 1.38 -8.41
C SER A 151 19.89 0.49 -9.67
N GLY A 152 20.98 -0.25 -9.85
CA GLY A 152 21.16 -1.11 -11.04
C GLY A 152 20.58 -2.51 -10.91
N GLU A 153 20.27 -3.14 -12.04
CA GLU A 153 19.61 -4.45 -12.10
C GLU A 153 20.35 -5.55 -11.33
N ARG A 154 21.69 -5.55 -11.35
CA ARG A 154 22.50 -6.50 -10.56
C ARG A 154 22.23 -6.44 -9.05
N ARG A 155 21.76 -5.31 -8.51
CA ARG A 155 21.29 -5.19 -7.12
C ARG A 155 19.83 -5.60 -7.00
N LYS A 156 18.97 -5.14 -7.91
CA LYS A 156 17.54 -5.48 -7.92
C LYS A 156 17.33 -7.00 -7.92
N ALA A 157 17.98 -7.73 -8.84
CA ALA A 157 17.92 -9.18 -8.91
C ALA A 157 18.30 -9.89 -7.59
N ARG A 158 19.34 -9.43 -6.89
CA ARG A 158 19.71 -9.99 -5.57
C ARG A 158 18.66 -9.72 -4.50
N PHE A 159 18.06 -8.52 -4.52
CA PHE A 159 17.00 -8.16 -3.58
C PHE A 159 15.76 -9.03 -3.80
N VAL A 160 15.38 -9.24 -5.07
CA VAL A 160 14.25 -10.06 -5.50
C VAL A 160 14.40 -11.50 -5.01
N VAL A 161 15.59 -12.10 -5.13
CA VAL A 161 15.87 -13.45 -4.61
C VAL A 161 15.72 -13.52 -3.09
N HIS A 162 16.12 -12.49 -2.35
CA HIS A 162 15.89 -12.41 -0.90
C HIS A 162 14.41 -12.27 -0.54
N LEU A 163 13.69 -11.35 -1.20
CA LEU A 163 12.25 -11.15 -0.99
C LEU A 163 11.48 -12.45 -1.31
N LYS A 164 11.83 -13.15 -2.40
CA LYS A 164 11.30 -14.48 -2.76
C LYS A 164 11.49 -15.46 -1.59
N HIS A 165 12.71 -15.55 -1.05
CA HIS A 165 13.00 -16.42 0.10
C HIS A 165 12.13 -16.07 1.32
N CYS A 166 11.95 -14.79 1.63
CA CYS A 166 11.11 -14.34 2.74
C CYS A 166 9.63 -14.71 2.57
N VAL A 167 9.08 -14.53 1.36
CA VAL A 167 7.70 -14.92 1.03
C VAL A 167 7.52 -16.44 1.13
N CYS A 168 8.42 -17.21 0.52
CA CYS A 168 8.35 -18.68 0.52
C CYS A 168 8.64 -19.31 1.90
N ALA A 169 9.32 -18.60 2.79
CA ALA A 169 9.50 -18.99 4.19
C ALA A 169 8.34 -18.54 5.11
N GLY A 170 7.30 -17.89 4.57
CA GLY A 170 6.16 -17.36 5.35
C GLY A 170 6.52 -16.20 6.28
N LYS A 171 7.65 -15.51 6.06
CA LYS A 171 8.17 -14.43 6.90
C LYS A 171 7.78 -13.03 6.43
N MET A 172 7.15 -12.92 5.27
CA MET A 172 6.74 -11.70 4.59
C MET A 172 5.54 -12.04 3.69
N SER A 173 4.55 -11.16 3.55
CA SER A 173 3.46 -11.40 2.59
C SER A 173 3.93 -11.12 1.15
N LEU A 174 3.28 -11.76 0.17
CA LEU A 174 3.52 -11.48 -1.24
C LEU A 174 3.27 -10.00 -1.55
N SER A 175 2.22 -9.41 -0.99
CA SER A 175 1.88 -7.99 -1.15
C SER A 175 2.96 -7.05 -0.59
N ASP A 176 3.56 -7.36 0.55
CA ASP A 176 4.64 -6.53 1.12
C ASP A 176 5.88 -6.59 0.24
N ALA A 177 6.22 -7.78 -0.28
CA ALA A 177 7.35 -7.95 -1.20
C ALA A 177 7.13 -7.21 -2.52
N GLN A 178 5.91 -7.27 -3.08
CA GLN A 178 5.51 -6.53 -4.28
C GLN A 178 5.56 -5.02 -4.08
N ALA A 179 5.01 -4.50 -2.97
CA ALA A 179 5.09 -3.08 -2.63
C ALA A 179 6.54 -2.62 -2.41
N THR A 180 7.37 -3.44 -1.76
CA THR A 180 8.79 -3.16 -1.51
C THR A 180 9.59 -3.06 -2.80
N ILE A 181 9.37 -3.94 -3.79
CA ILE A 181 10.12 -3.95 -5.05
C ILE A 181 9.63 -2.90 -6.06
N ALA A 182 8.32 -2.60 -6.06
CA ALA A 182 7.73 -1.59 -6.94
C ALA A 182 7.95 -0.14 -6.45
N GLY A 183 8.18 0.03 -5.13
CA GLY A 183 8.53 1.30 -4.51
C GLY A 183 10.02 1.67 -4.65
N ASN A 184 10.55 2.39 -3.66
CA ASN A 184 11.97 2.76 -3.60
C ASN A 184 12.85 1.58 -3.13
N TRP A 185 12.92 0.56 -3.97
CA TRP A 185 13.62 -0.69 -3.66
C TRP A 185 15.12 -0.52 -3.43
N SER A 186 15.76 0.49 -4.03
CA SER A 186 17.21 0.71 -3.86
C SER A 186 17.55 1.33 -2.50
N ALA A 187 16.66 2.16 -1.95
CA ALA A 187 16.73 2.58 -0.54
C ALA A 187 16.48 1.40 0.41
N ALA A 188 15.47 0.56 0.14
CA ALA A 188 15.20 -0.64 0.93
C ALA A 188 16.38 -1.63 0.92
N TYR A 189 17.06 -1.79 -0.23
CA TYR A 189 18.28 -2.59 -0.36
C TYR A 189 19.46 -2.00 0.41
N ALA A 190 19.55 -0.67 0.57
CA ALA A 190 20.64 -0.05 1.33
C ALA A 190 20.56 -0.34 2.84
N GLY A 191 19.36 -0.48 3.39
CA GLY A 191 19.12 -0.92 4.78
C GLY A 191 19.16 -2.45 4.97
N PHE A 192 19.39 -3.23 3.91
CA PHE A 192 19.23 -4.68 3.96
C PHE A 192 20.45 -5.41 4.54
N GLY A 193 20.31 -5.87 5.79
CA GLY A 193 21.20 -6.87 6.41
C GLY A 193 20.72 -8.30 6.14
N ARG A 194 21.68 -9.24 5.94
CA ARG A 194 21.50 -10.62 5.40
C ARG A 194 20.58 -11.59 6.17
N SER A 195 19.72 -11.12 7.08
CA SER A 195 18.98 -11.96 8.02
C SER A 195 17.58 -11.47 8.41
N SER A 196 17.13 -10.27 8.01
CA SER A 196 15.76 -9.81 8.28
C SER A 196 14.84 -9.94 7.06
N CYS A 197 13.62 -10.44 7.31
CA CYS A 197 12.50 -10.39 6.39
C CYS A 197 11.51 -9.27 6.75
N ASN A 198 11.99 -8.26 7.49
CA ASN A 198 11.16 -7.17 7.97
C ASN A 198 11.25 -5.99 6.99
N ALA A 199 10.13 -5.66 6.32
CA ALA A 199 10.04 -4.49 5.44
C ALA A 199 10.11 -3.16 6.22
N SER A 200 9.77 -3.14 7.52
CA SER A 200 9.75 -1.93 8.36
C SER A 200 11.11 -1.31 8.66
N GLY A 201 12.20 -1.82 8.09
CA GLY A 201 13.54 -1.22 8.21
C GLY A 201 13.74 0.07 7.38
N VAL A 202 12.75 0.48 6.58
CA VAL A 202 12.86 1.61 5.64
C VAL A 202 12.59 2.97 6.29
N ASP A 203 11.94 3.02 7.46
CA ASP A 203 11.49 4.26 8.11
C ASP A 203 12.58 5.04 8.89
N VAL A 204 13.85 4.60 8.86
CA VAL A 204 14.95 5.19 9.67
C VAL A 204 16.05 5.83 8.82
N ALA A 205 15.67 6.43 7.68
CA ALA A 205 16.60 7.11 6.77
C ALA A 205 16.28 8.59 6.47
N THR A 206 15.19 9.15 7.01
CA THR A 206 14.94 10.60 7.00
C THR A 206 15.54 11.24 8.25
N GLY A 207 16.83 11.56 8.19
CA GLY A 207 17.58 12.06 9.34
C GLY A 207 17.10 13.43 9.84
N GLY A 208 16.77 13.51 11.13
CA GLY A 208 16.83 14.76 11.88
C GLY A 208 18.30 15.19 12.00
N ARG A 209 18.65 16.34 11.42
CA ARG A 209 19.91 17.02 11.71
C ARG A 209 19.68 17.98 12.88
N ASP A 210 19.86 17.48 14.09
CA ASP A 210 19.96 18.35 15.26
C ASP A 210 21.32 19.05 15.25
N ILE A 211 21.36 20.24 14.65
CA ILE A 211 22.43 21.22 14.87
C ILE A 211 22.03 22.02 16.11
N GLY A 212 22.58 21.63 17.26
CA GLY A 212 22.56 22.42 18.49
C GLY A 212 23.60 23.56 18.44
N PRO A 213 23.40 24.65 19.21
CA PRO A 213 24.23 25.85 19.18
C PRO A 213 25.60 25.68 19.88
#